data_AF-A0A453LSW6-F1
#
_entry.id   AF-A0A453LSW6-F1
#
_cell.length_a   1.000
_cell.length_b   1.000
_cell.length_c   1.000
_cell.angle_alpha   90.00
_cell.angle_beta   90.00
_cell.angle_gamma   90.00
#
_symmetry.space_group_name_H-M   'P 1'
#
loop_
_entity.id
_entity.type
_entity.pdbx_description
1 polymer ?
#
loop_
_entity_poly.entity_id
_entity_poly.type
_entity_poly.pdbx_seq_one_letter_code
_entity_poly.pdbx_strand_id
1 'polypeptide(L)'
;MAGTVGGSIGLDVQYYCRRCDNKTNLMMHVEKLLETCRSLGSRSEIEPILNMGLCILRGSRQVQAKSLEDYMASVMEKVNNGVDLAEVWNMEDSDGMPILNAEESSPPVAGVTVLGTEPQYPYLTDPMVDNELQRAAESVPIFITGDHTEMSLKFEDEIDNSLLELKKSQEAEYRLAEQKLYSQKDYILSLYRQLESDRSQLADPNPVSDISSYSVLLANITNRVEQVKREEEKFQTMLKISKGFRKAPANIKEHFGLPPPAE
;
A
#
# COMPACT_ATOMS: atom_id res chain seq x y z
N MET A 1 -2.61 2.87 -18.39
CA MET A 1 -3.31 3.09 -17.11
C MET A 1 -2.44 2.52 -15.99
N ALA A 2 -1.76 3.40 -15.25
CA ALA A 2 -1.00 3.01 -14.07
C ALA A 2 -1.97 2.90 -12.90
N GLY A 3 -2.32 1.65 -12.53
CA GLY A 3 -3.20 1.39 -11.40
C GLY A 3 -2.41 1.35 -10.10
N THR A 4 -2.82 2.15 -9.12
CA THR A 4 -2.35 2.09 -7.73
C THR A 4 -2.64 0.70 -7.19
N VAL A 5 -1.58 0.01 -6.75
CA VAL A 5 -1.71 -1.34 -6.20
C VAL A 5 -2.08 -1.21 -4.73
N GLY A 6 -3.35 -1.43 -4.42
CA GLY A 6 -3.80 -1.57 -3.04
C GLY A 6 -3.21 -2.84 -2.41
N GLY A 7 -2.41 -2.65 -1.37
CA GLY A 7 -1.75 -3.69 -0.58
C GLY A 7 -0.29 -3.34 -0.29
N SER A 8 0.18 -3.54 0.94
CA SER A 8 1.61 -3.44 1.23
C SER A 8 2.32 -4.60 0.52
N ILE A 9 2.90 -4.36 -0.67
CA ILE A 9 3.62 -5.38 -1.46
C ILE A 9 4.92 -5.84 -0.74
N GLY A 10 5.15 -5.39 0.50
CA GLY A 10 6.40 -5.63 1.21
C GLY A 10 7.60 -5.06 0.45
N LEU A 11 7.36 -4.08 -0.43
CA LEU A 11 8.38 -3.32 -1.12
C LEU A 11 8.71 -2.11 -0.25
N ASP A 12 9.99 -1.96 0.03
CA ASP A 12 10.55 -0.79 0.66
C ASP A 12 11.07 0.13 -0.45
N VAL A 13 12.36 0.48 -0.49
CA VAL A 13 12.98 1.24 -1.60
C VAL A 13 13.21 0.36 -2.85
N GLN A 14 12.12 -0.24 -3.36
CA GLN A 14 12.16 -1.17 -4.49
C GLN A 14 10.96 -0.96 -5.44
N TYR A 15 11.23 -1.11 -6.73
CA TYR A 15 10.20 -1.16 -7.76
C TYR A 15 9.97 -2.61 -8.21
N TYR A 16 8.71 -3.04 -8.30
CA TYR A 16 8.35 -4.33 -8.87
C TYR A 16 7.74 -4.17 -10.26
N CYS A 17 8.42 -4.70 -11.28
CA CYS A 17 7.92 -4.69 -12.64
C CYS A 17 6.93 -5.84 -12.85
N ARG A 18 5.64 -5.52 -13.03
CA ARG A 18 4.61 -6.54 -13.30
C ARG A 18 4.71 -7.26 -14.64
N ARG A 19 5.54 -6.79 -15.56
CA ARG A 19 5.67 -7.40 -16.90
C ARG A 19 6.69 -8.52 -16.95
N CYS A 20 7.75 -8.41 -16.15
CA CYS A 20 8.83 -9.40 -16.09
C CYS A 20 9.06 -9.95 -14.69
N ASP A 21 8.23 -9.56 -13.71
CA ASP A 21 8.31 -9.94 -12.31
C ASP A 21 9.65 -9.63 -11.62
N ASN A 22 10.46 -8.76 -12.23
CA ASN A 22 11.74 -8.32 -11.67
C ASN A 22 11.55 -7.23 -10.62
N LYS A 23 12.37 -7.29 -9.57
CA LYS A 23 12.53 -6.22 -8.58
C LYS A 23 13.76 -5.38 -8.90
N THR A 24 13.59 -4.07 -8.94
CA THR A 24 14.67 -3.11 -9.09
C THR A 24 14.91 -2.42 -7.76
N ASN A 25 16.15 -2.42 -7.29
CA ASN A 25 16.55 -1.63 -6.13
C ASN A 25 16.59 -0.14 -6.53
N LEU A 26 15.80 0.69 -5.85
CA LEU A 26 15.74 2.12 -6.14
C LEU A 26 16.86 2.93 -5.45
N MET A 27 17.59 2.35 -4.49
CA MET A 27 18.69 3.04 -3.79
C MET A 27 19.74 3.59 -4.77
N MET A 28 20.21 2.78 -5.72
CA MET A 28 21.18 3.22 -6.73
C MET A 28 20.65 4.37 -7.60
N HIS A 29 19.34 4.40 -7.82
CA HIS A 29 18.72 5.48 -8.56
C HIS A 29 18.68 6.77 -7.74
N VAL A 30 18.39 6.68 -6.44
CA VAL A 30 18.42 7.84 -5.53
C VAL A 30 19.84 8.38 -5.36
N GLU A 31 20.85 7.51 -5.21
CA GLU A 31 22.26 7.91 -5.19
C GLU A 31 22.66 8.65 -6.47
N LYS A 32 22.18 8.18 -7.63
CA LYS A 32 22.41 8.86 -8.90
C LYS A 32 21.69 10.19 -9.03
N LEU A 33 20.47 10.32 -8.49
CA LEU A 33 19.76 11.60 -8.41
C LEU A 33 20.57 12.59 -7.57
N LEU A 34 21.09 12.15 -6.43
CA LEU A 34 21.94 12.96 -5.55
C LEU A 34 23.24 13.40 -6.24
N GLU A 35 23.91 12.50 -6.97
CA GLU A 35 25.10 12.86 -7.75
C GLU A 35 24.78 13.87 -8.85
N THR A 36 23.61 13.73 -9.49
CA THR A 36 23.15 14.69 -10.50
C THR A 36 23.02 16.07 -9.87
N CYS A 37 22.44 16.19 -8.67
CA CYS A 37 22.33 17.47 -7.96
C CYS A 37 23.69 18.15 -7.73
N ARG A 38 24.76 17.38 -7.47
CA ARG A 38 26.11 17.94 -7.26
C ARG A 38 26.69 18.61 -8.51
N SER A 39 26.24 18.16 -9.69
CA SER A 39 26.67 18.72 -10.98
C SER A 39 25.85 19.93 -11.44
N LEU A 40 24.74 20.24 -10.76
CA LEU A 40 23.85 21.34 -11.12
C LEU A 40 24.27 22.63 -10.43
N GLY A 41 24.17 23.74 -11.18
CA GLY A 41 24.51 25.09 -10.69
C GLY A 41 23.31 25.90 -10.22
N SER A 42 22.08 25.37 -10.36
CA SER A 42 20.85 26.09 -10.05
C SER A 42 20.03 25.39 -8.97
N ARG A 43 19.60 26.15 -7.96
CA ARG A 43 18.72 25.66 -6.89
C ARG A 43 17.37 25.17 -7.43
N SER A 44 16.82 25.87 -8.42
CA SER A 44 15.53 25.51 -9.04
C SER A 44 15.58 24.17 -9.78
N GLU A 45 16.77 23.71 -10.18
CA GLU A 45 16.97 22.41 -10.81
C GLU A 45 17.24 21.31 -9.76
N ILE A 46 17.88 21.67 -8.64
CA ILE A 46 18.23 20.76 -7.55
C ILE A 46 17.00 20.38 -6.70
N GLU A 47 16.17 21.36 -6.30
CA GLU A 47 14.99 21.15 -5.47
C GLU A 47 14.04 20.04 -5.97
N PRO A 48 13.61 20.00 -7.24
CA PRO A 48 12.70 18.95 -7.71
C PRO A 48 13.34 17.56 -7.68
N ILE A 49 14.65 17.46 -7.89
CA ILE A 49 15.40 16.19 -7.86
C ILE A 49 15.54 15.69 -6.42
N LEU A 50 15.87 16.57 -5.48
CA LEU A 50 15.94 16.23 -4.05
C LEU A 50 14.57 15.80 -3.51
N ASN A 51 13.50 16.53 -3.84
CA ASN A 51 12.14 16.15 -3.47
C ASN A 51 11.76 14.76 -4.01
N MET A 52 12.12 14.44 -5.24
CA MET A 52 11.89 13.11 -5.81
C MET A 52 12.62 12.02 -5.01
N GLY A 53 13.90 12.23 -4.68
CA GLY A 53 14.66 11.28 -3.86
C GLY A 53 14.07 11.08 -2.47
N LEU A 54 13.70 12.17 -1.78
CA LEU A 54 13.04 12.13 -0.47
C LEU A 54 11.72 11.36 -0.53
N CYS A 55 10.90 11.58 -1.56
CA CYS A 55 9.65 10.84 -1.75
C CYS A 55 9.87 9.32 -1.94
N ILE A 56 10.98 8.91 -2.56
CA ILE A 56 11.32 7.49 -2.76
C ILE A 56 11.78 6.85 -1.45
N LEU A 57 12.50 7.58 -0.60
CA LEU A 57 13.08 7.04 0.64
C LEU A 57 12.10 7.07 1.82
N ARG A 58 11.12 7.98 1.80
CA ARG A 58 10.23 8.26 2.92
C ARG A 58 9.58 7.01 3.49
N GLY A 59 9.73 6.83 4.81
CA GLY A 59 9.10 5.74 5.55
C GLY A 59 9.77 4.39 5.36
N SER A 60 10.96 4.36 4.74
CA SER A 60 11.75 3.14 4.61
C SER A 60 12.13 2.55 5.97
N ARG A 61 12.21 1.21 6.02
CA ARG A 61 12.72 0.47 7.19
C ARG A 61 14.22 0.18 7.11
N GLN A 62 14.87 0.40 5.96
CA GLN A 62 16.29 0.15 5.78
C GLN A 62 17.12 1.27 6.41
N VAL A 63 18.15 0.90 7.19
CA VAL A 63 19.03 1.88 7.87
C VAL A 63 19.73 2.79 6.86
N GLN A 64 20.23 2.22 5.76
CA GLN A 64 20.92 2.96 4.70
C GLN A 64 20.00 3.95 3.97
N ALA A 65 18.71 3.60 3.79
CA ALA A 65 17.73 4.49 3.18
C ALA A 65 17.41 5.68 4.10
N LYS A 66 17.27 5.43 5.41
CA LYS A 66 17.06 6.49 6.41
C LYS A 66 18.25 7.45 6.49
N SER A 67 19.47 6.92 6.57
CA SER A 67 20.66 7.78 6.59
C SER A 67 20.77 8.64 5.32
N LEU A 68 20.37 8.09 4.17
CA LEU A 68 20.34 8.85 2.92
C LEU A 68 19.21 9.88 2.90
N GLU A 69 18.05 9.55 3.47
CA GLU A 69 16.91 10.47 3.63
C GLU A 69 17.31 11.67 4.51
N ASP A 70 17.91 11.41 5.68
CA ASP A 70 18.39 12.44 6.61
C ASP A 70 19.43 13.35 5.95
N TYR A 71 20.39 12.77 5.21
CA TYR A 71 21.37 13.55 4.45
C TYR A 71 20.71 14.43 3.38
N MET A 72 19.82 13.86 2.56
CA MET A 72 19.13 14.61 1.51
C MET A 72 18.23 15.69 2.09
N ALA A 73 17.60 15.46 3.26
CA ALA A 73 16.79 16.46 3.95
C ALA A 73 17.66 17.62 4.47
N SER A 74 18.84 17.34 5.03
CA SER A 74 19.81 18.36 5.44
C SER A 74 20.29 19.20 4.25
N VAL A 75 20.60 18.55 3.13
CA VAL A 75 20.96 19.25 1.88
C VAL A 75 19.81 20.15 1.42
N MET A 76 18.57 19.65 1.42
CA MET A 76 17.39 20.41 1.03
C MET A 76 17.19 21.65 1.92
N GLU A 77 17.40 21.52 3.23
CA GLU A 77 17.35 22.64 4.17
C GLU A 77 18.43 23.69 3.87
N LYS A 78 19.67 23.27 3.61
CA LYS A 78 20.76 24.19 3.22
C LYS A 78 20.46 24.91 1.90
N VAL A 79 19.87 24.23 0.91
CA VAL A 79 19.44 24.83 -0.36
C VAL A 79 18.36 25.89 -0.13
N ASN A 80 17.36 25.60 0.70
CA ASN A 80 16.27 26.52 1.03
C ASN A 80 16.76 27.74 1.82
N ASN A 81 17.71 27.54 2.75
CA ASN A 81 18.32 28.61 3.54
C ASN A 81 19.31 29.46 2.75
N GLY A 82 19.60 29.06 1.51
CA GLY A 82 20.40 29.83 0.59
C GLY A 82 21.90 29.74 0.81
N VAL A 83 22.38 28.62 1.36
CA VAL A 83 23.80 28.28 1.45
C VAL A 83 24.43 28.16 0.05
N ASP A 84 25.71 28.47 -0.07
CA ASP A 84 26.43 28.31 -1.33
C ASP A 84 26.45 26.85 -1.78
N LEU A 85 26.20 26.60 -3.07
CA LEU A 85 26.07 25.23 -3.59
C LEU A 85 27.35 24.40 -3.46
N ALA A 86 28.52 25.02 -3.37
CA ALA A 86 29.77 24.28 -3.11
C ALA A 86 29.86 23.81 -1.65
N GLU A 87 29.20 24.51 -0.73
CA GLU A 87 29.22 24.22 0.71
C GLU A 87 28.07 23.32 1.17
N VAL A 88 26.96 23.30 0.42
CA VAL A 88 25.75 22.50 0.69
C VAL A 88 26.07 21.01 0.88
N TRP A 89 27.03 20.47 0.12
CA TRP A 89 27.34 19.03 0.09
C TRP A 89 28.27 18.55 1.20
N ASN A 90 28.87 19.48 1.95
CA ASN A 90 29.78 19.15 3.04
C ASN A 90 29.00 18.50 4.19
N MET A 91 29.40 17.28 4.56
CA MET A 91 28.96 16.63 5.79
C MET A 91 29.56 17.41 6.96
N GLU A 92 28.73 17.94 7.85
CA GLU A 92 29.19 18.35 9.17
C GLU A 92 29.43 17.07 9.96
N ASP A 93 30.62 16.92 10.57
CA ASP A 93 31.00 15.74 11.32
C ASP A 93 30.02 15.50 12.49
N SER A 94 29.01 14.69 12.23
CA SER A 94 28.17 14.03 13.22
C SER A 94 28.41 12.53 13.09
N ASP A 95 29.18 12.00 14.05
CA ASP A 95 29.52 10.60 14.33
C ASP A 95 29.12 9.51 13.29
N GLY A 96 30.11 9.11 12.47
CA GLY A 96 30.44 7.70 12.22
C GLY A 96 29.71 6.91 11.11
N MET A 97 30.51 6.44 10.13
CA MET A 97 30.37 5.23 9.27
C MET A 97 29.80 5.41 7.84
N PRO A 98 30.09 4.48 6.89
CA PRO A 98 31.34 4.41 6.13
C PRO A 98 31.12 4.55 4.61
N ILE A 99 32.15 5.02 3.92
CA ILE A 99 32.23 5.14 2.45
C ILE A 99 32.15 3.75 1.81
N LEU A 100 31.20 3.53 0.90
CA LEU A 100 31.20 2.38 0.00
C LEU A 100 31.66 2.81 -1.40
N ASN A 101 32.96 2.62 -1.65
CA ASN A 101 33.50 2.50 -2.99
C ASN A 101 33.49 1.01 -3.37
N ALA A 102 32.92 0.68 -4.52
CA ALA A 102 33.26 -0.53 -5.26
C ALA A 102 33.02 -0.28 -6.75
N GLU A 103 34.13 -0.04 -7.46
CA GLU A 103 34.22 -0.08 -8.91
C GLU A 103 33.88 -1.49 -9.42
N GLU A 104 33.10 -1.57 -10.51
CA GLU A 104 33.29 -2.62 -11.52
C GLU A 104 32.88 -2.09 -12.90
N SER A 105 33.59 -2.60 -13.91
CA SER A 105 34.02 -1.89 -15.11
C SER A 105 33.33 -2.32 -16.40
N SER A 106 32.88 -1.33 -17.21
CA SER A 106 32.83 -1.25 -18.70
C SER A 106 31.99 -2.27 -19.52
N PRO A 107 31.63 -2.02 -20.82
CA PRO A 107 32.20 -1.05 -21.80
C PRO A 107 31.19 -0.15 -22.57
N PRO A 108 31.68 0.83 -23.37
CA PRO A 108 30.85 1.86 -24.00
C PRO A 108 30.35 1.46 -25.39
N VAL A 109 29.18 1.98 -25.79
CA VAL A 109 28.73 1.99 -27.19
C VAL A 109 28.39 3.42 -27.59
N ALA A 110 28.96 3.81 -28.72
CA ALA A 110 28.99 5.15 -29.28
C ALA A 110 27.65 5.60 -29.89
N GLY A 111 27.36 6.90 -29.69
CA GLY A 111 27.09 7.86 -30.76
C GLY A 111 25.70 7.85 -31.40
N VAL A 112 24.92 8.91 -31.14
CA VAL A 112 24.25 9.71 -32.18
C VAL A 112 24.12 11.16 -31.69
N THR A 113 24.80 12.09 -32.36
CA THR A 113 24.58 13.54 -32.31
C THR A 113 23.47 13.93 -33.28
N VAL A 114 22.50 14.76 -32.85
CA VAL A 114 21.66 15.55 -33.76
C VAL A 114 21.54 16.98 -33.22
N LEU A 115 21.83 17.91 -34.13
CA LEU A 115 21.91 19.36 -34.04
C LEU A 115 20.56 20.08 -33.91
N GLY A 116 20.61 21.28 -33.30
CA GLY A 116 19.78 22.45 -33.59
C GLY A 116 18.47 22.52 -32.80
N THR A 117 17.99 23.67 -32.30
CA THR A 117 18.33 25.08 -32.56
C THR A 117 17.64 25.91 -31.46
N GLU A 118 18.34 26.84 -30.82
CA GLU A 118 17.72 27.88 -29.98
C GLU A 118 17.07 28.96 -30.87
N PRO A 119 16.00 29.63 -30.39
CA PRO A 119 15.71 31.00 -30.78
C PRO A 119 16.06 31.97 -29.64
N GLN A 120 17.09 32.76 -29.91
CA GLN A 120 17.45 34.01 -29.25
C GLN A 120 16.36 35.06 -29.44
N TYR A 121 15.99 35.81 -28.39
CA TYR A 121 15.40 37.14 -28.53
C TYR A 121 15.93 38.12 -27.47
N PRO A 122 16.02 39.42 -27.78
CA PRO A 122 17.05 40.34 -27.28
C PRO A 122 16.55 41.27 -26.16
N TYR A 123 17.48 41.70 -25.32
CA TYR A 123 17.32 42.80 -24.36
C TYR A 123 16.92 44.12 -25.03
N LEU A 124 15.94 44.83 -24.46
CA LEU A 124 15.91 46.30 -24.37
C LEU A 124 15.22 46.73 -23.07
N THR A 125 15.90 47.54 -22.27
CA THR A 125 15.41 48.26 -21.09
C THR A 125 15.10 49.70 -21.50
N ASP A 126 13.90 50.24 -21.19
CA ASP A 126 13.70 51.58 -20.56
C ASP A 126 12.22 51.80 -20.17
N PRO A 127 11.84 52.81 -19.35
CA PRO A 127 10.89 52.66 -18.26
C PRO A 127 9.61 53.49 -18.47
N MET A 128 8.71 53.48 -17.49
CA MET A 128 7.47 54.27 -17.39
C MET A 128 6.25 53.69 -18.12
N VAL A 129 5.46 52.84 -17.45
CA VAL A 129 3.98 52.94 -17.40
C VAL A 129 3.46 52.27 -16.10
N ASP A 130 3.69 52.89 -14.93
CA ASP A 130 2.96 52.54 -13.70
C ASP A 130 1.59 53.24 -13.72
N ASN A 131 0.56 52.62 -14.31
CA ASN A 131 -0.84 52.93 -13.92
C ASN A 131 -1.95 52.02 -14.48
N GLU A 132 -1.64 50.94 -15.21
CA GLU A 132 -2.68 50.05 -15.75
C GLU A 132 -2.71 48.65 -15.12
N LEU A 133 -1.63 48.20 -14.49
CA LEU A 133 -1.60 46.88 -13.84
C LEU A 133 -2.33 46.87 -12.48
N GLN A 134 -2.47 48.03 -11.82
CA GLN A 134 -3.16 48.16 -10.53
C GLN A 134 -4.68 47.97 -10.65
N ARG A 135 -5.28 48.30 -11.82
CA ARG A 135 -6.74 48.25 -12.02
C ARG A 135 -7.28 46.89 -12.47
N ALA A 136 -6.41 46.00 -12.94
CA ALA A 136 -6.80 44.64 -13.31
C ALA A 136 -6.90 43.69 -12.08
N ALA A 137 -6.19 44.02 -10.99
CA ALA A 137 -6.19 43.22 -9.76
C ALA A 137 -7.51 43.31 -8.96
N GLU A 138 -8.34 44.32 -9.21
CA GLU A 138 -9.59 44.56 -8.45
C GLU A 138 -10.80 43.76 -9.00
N SER A 139 -10.63 42.94 -10.04
CA SER A 139 -11.74 42.21 -10.70
C SER A 139 -11.70 40.68 -10.56
N VAL A 140 -10.76 40.12 -9.79
CA VAL A 140 -10.71 38.67 -9.56
C VAL A 140 -11.65 38.31 -8.40
N PRO A 141 -12.62 37.39 -8.59
CA PRO A 141 -13.54 36.99 -7.53
C PRO A 141 -12.77 36.43 -6.32
N ILE A 142 -13.00 37.05 -5.16
CA ILE A 142 -12.47 36.70 -3.83
C ILE A 142 -13.09 35.37 -3.35
N PHE A 143 -12.84 34.26 -4.06
CA PHE A 143 -13.34 32.95 -3.65
C PHE A 143 -12.25 31.88 -3.52
N ILE A 144 -10.98 32.24 -3.71
CA ILE A 144 -9.85 31.34 -3.43
C ILE A 144 -8.80 32.11 -2.63
N THR A 145 -9.14 32.42 -1.38
CA THR A 145 -8.17 32.93 -0.39
C THR A 145 -8.24 32.07 0.86
N GLY A 146 -8.00 30.77 0.69
CA GLY A 146 -7.49 29.92 1.77
C GLY A 146 -6.01 29.72 1.52
N ASP A 147 -5.17 29.77 2.56
CA ASP A 147 -3.77 29.37 2.44
C ASP A 147 -3.73 27.96 1.84
N HIS A 148 -3.19 27.85 0.62
CA HIS A 148 -3.11 26.58 -0.10
C HIS A 148 -2.43 25.50 0.74
N THR A 149 -1.50 25.91 1.62
CA THR A 149 -0.79 25.04 2.55
C THR A 149 -1.74 24.50 3.62
N GLU A 150 -2.57 25.34 4.23
CA GLU A 150 -3.55 24.94 5.24
C GLU A 150 -4.62 24.02 4.66
N MET A 151 -5.10 24.31 3.45
CA MET A 151 -6.07 23.48 2.74
C MET A 151 -5.47 22.13 2.34
N SER A 152 -4.19 22.09 1.91
CA SER A 152 -3.48 20.85 1.59
C SER A 152 -3.38 19.93 2.81
N LEU A 153 -2.97 20.48 3.96
CA LEU A 153 -2.87 19.72 5.22
C LEU A 153 -4.24 19.16 5.65
N LYS A 154 -5.32 19.94 5.54
CA LYS A 154 -6.67 19.45 5.84
C LYS A 154 -7.08 18.28 4.93
N PHE A 155 -6.79 18.37 3.64
CA PHE A 155 -7.08 17.26 2.73
C PHE A 155 -6.25 16.02 3.03
N GLU A 156 -4.98 16.18 3.40
CA GLU A 156 -4.13 15.06 3.85
C GLU A 156 -4.71 14.40 5.10
N ASP A 157 -5.10 15.17 6.12
CA ASP A 157 -5.73 14.65 7.34
C ASP A 157 -7.05 13.91 7.04
N GLU A 158 -7.91 14.47 6.17
CA GLU A 158 -9.16 13.85 5.76
C GLU A 158 -8.94 12.54 4.99
N ILE A 159 -7.94 12.51 4.11
CA ILE A 159 -7.54 11.31 3.37
C ILE A 159 -7.05 10.25 4.35
N ASP A 160 -6.15 10.60 5.26
CA ASP A 160 -5.58 9.68 6.24
C ASP A 160 -6.66 9.10 7.17
N ASN A 161 -7.58 9.94 7.65
CA ASN A 161 -8.70 9.47 8.46
C ASN A 161 -9.60 8.51 7.66
N SER A 162 -9.95 8.86 6.42
CA SER A 162 -10.77 8.01 5.55
C SER A 162 -10.13 6.66 5.27
N LEU A 163 -8.82 6.64 5.01
CA LEU A 163 -8.04 5.41 4.79
C LEU A 163 -7.93 4.57 6.06
N LEU A 164 -7.77 5.21 7.22
CA LEU A 164 -7.73 4.53 8.51
C LEU A 164 -9.07 3.86 8.84
N GLU A 165 -10.20 4.55 8.61
CA GLU A 165 -11.54 4.00 8.80
C GLU A 165 -11.82 2.85 7.83
N LEU A 166 -11.44 3.00 6.55
CA LEU A 166 -11.56 1.94 5.56
C LEU A 166 -10.77 0.69 5.98
N LYS A 167 -9.53 0.87 6.45
CA LYS A 167 -8.70 -0.23 6.94
C LYS A 167 -9.35 -0.93 8.13
N LYS A 168 -9.80 -0.18 9.14
CA LYS A 168 -10.50 -0.72 10.32
C LYS A 168 -11.75 -1.52 9.93
N SER A 169 -12.53 -1.00 8.98
CA SER A 169 -13.73 -1.66 8.46
C SER A 169 -13.38 -2.98 7.76
N GLN A 170 -12.40 -3.00 6.87
CA GLN A 170 -11.95 -4.22 6.17
C GLN A 170 -11.39 -5.27 7.15
N GLU A 171 -10.60 -4.85 8.14
CA GLU A 171 -10.09 -5.75 9.18
C GLU A 171 -11.21 -6.35 10.04
N ALA A 172 -12.25 -5.58 10.34
CA ALA A 172 -13.41 -6.07 11.09
C ALA A 172 -14.21 -7.10 10.28
N GLU A 173 -14.45 -6.83 8.99
CA GLU A 173 -15.08 -7.77 8.06
C GLU A 173 -14.27 -9.07 7.94
N TYR A 174 -12.95 -8.96 7.75
CA TYR A 174 -12.06 -10.11 7.67
C TYR A 174 -12.12 -10.94 8.95
N ARG A 175 -11.99 -10.31 10.13
CA ARG A 175 -12.04 -11.00 11.42
C ARG A 175 -13.37 -11.71 11.65
N LEU A 176 -14.48 -11.10 11.26
CA LEU A 176 -15.80 -11.75 11.32
C LEU A 176 -15.85 -12.99 10.42
N ALA A 177 -15.38 -12.88 9.17
CA ALA A 177 -15.36 -14.01 8.26
C ALA A 177 -14.48 -15.15 8.79
N GLU A 178 -13.28 -14.83 9.26
CA GLU A 178 -12.34 -15.78 9.85
C GLU A 178 -12.99 -16.52 11.03
N GLN A 179 -13.54 -15.79 11.99
CA GLN A 179 -14.19 -16.37 13.17
C GLN A 179 -15.33 -17.33 12.78
N LYS A 180 -16.21 -16.89 11.86
CA LYS A 180 -17.38 -17.68 11.45
C LYS A 180 -16.98 -18.94 10.67
N LEU A 181 -15.99 -18.83 9.78
CA LEU A 181 -15.48 -19.97 9.02
C LEU A 181 -14.80 -21.00 9.93
N TYR A 182 -13.97 -20.57 10.87
CA TYR A 182 -13.34 -21.48 11.83
C TYR A 182 -14.36 -22.13 12.76
N SER A 183 -15.35 -21.38 13.23
CA SER A 183 -16.44 -21.94 14.05
C SER A 183 -17.23 -23.00 13.29
N GLN A 184 -17.55 -22.76 12.01
CA GLN A 184 -18.24 -23.73 11.17
C GLN A 184 -17.38 -24.99 10.92
N LYS A 185 -16.08 -24.81 10.68
CA LYS A 185 -15.12 -25.92 10.54
C LYS A 185 -15.07 -26.77 11.82
N ASP A 186 -14.94 -26.14 12.98
CA ASP A 186 -14.88 -26.85 14.26
C ASP A 186 -16.20 -27.58 14.57
N TYR A 187 -17.34 -26.99 14.20
CA TYR A 187 -18.64 -27.65 14.31
C TYR A 187 -18.72 -28.91 13.43
N ILE A 188 -18.33 -28.83 12.16
CA ILE A 188 -18.28 -30.00 11.25
C ILE A 188 -17.37 -31.10 11.82
N LEU A 189 -16.18 -30.73 12.31
CA LEU A 189 -15.27 -31.70 12.92
C LEU A 189 -15.86 -32.36 14.18
N SER A 190 -16.65 -31.62 14.97
CA SER A 190 -17.36 -32.20 16.11
C SER A 190 -18.40 -33.25 15.69
N LEU A 191 -19.11 -33.01 14.58
CA LEU A 191 -20.07 -33.96 14.01
C LEU A 191 -19.36 -35.23 13.51
N TYR A 192 -18.20 -35.10 12.87
CA TYR A 192 -17.39 -36.24 12.46
C TYR A 192 -16.92 -37.08 13.64
N ARG A 193 -16.43 -36.46 14.72
CA ARG A 193 -16.04 -37.19 15.95
C ARG A 193 -17.21 -37.94 16.57
N GLN A 194 -18.38 -37.30 16.60
CA GLN A 194 -19.60 -37.91 17.07
C GLN A 194 -20.02 -39.10 16.19
N LEU A 195 -19.91 -38.97 14.87
CA LEU A 195 -20.23 -40.05 13.93
C LEU A 195 -19.29 -41.26 14.12
N GLU A 196 -18.00 -41.00 14.36
CA GLU A 196 -17.01 -42.05 14.64
C GLU A 196 -17.30 -42.79 15.95
N SER A 197 -17.73 -42.07 16.98
CA SER A 197 -18.15 -42.65 18.26
C SER A 197 -19.36 -43.57 18.09
N ASP A 198 -20.40 -43.13 17.37
CA ASP A 198 -21.58 -43.95 17.10
C ASP A 198 -21.25 -45.22 16.29
N ARG A 199 -20.38 -45.09 15.28
CA ARG A 199 -19.91 -46.23 14.48
C ARG A 199 -19.11 -47.22 15.31
N SER A 200 -18.29 -46.74 16.24
CA SER A 200 -17.54 -47.58 17.17
C SER A 200 -18.48 -48.37 18.08
N GLN A 201 -19.55 -47.74 18.59
CA GLN A 201 -20.59 -48.43 19.37
C GLN A 201 -21.34 -49.48 18.54
N LEU A 202 -21.55 -49.23 17.25
CA LEU A 202 -22.19 -50.19 16.34
C LEU A 202 -21.29 -51.40 16.04
N ALA A 203 -19.97 -51.20 16.04
CA ALA A 203 -18.98 -52.23 15.74
C ALA A 203 -18.60 -53.10 16.95
N ASP A 204 -19.11 -52.79 18.15
CA ASP A 204 -18.83 -53.55 19.37
C ASP A 204 -19.44 -54.97 19.28
N PRO A 205 -18.62 -56.04 19.42
CA PRO A 205 -19.10 -57.43 19.38
C PRO A 205 -19.99 -57.83 20.57
N ASN A 206 -20.14 -56.99 21.61
CA ASN A 206 -21.11 -57.17 22.68
C ASN A 206 -22.21 -56.10 22.57
N PRO A 207 -23.17 -56.25 21.65
CA PRO A 207 -24.06 -55.18 21.28
C PRO A 207 -25.07 -54.90 22.39
N VAL A 208 -25.57 -53.66 22.39
CA VAL A 208 -26.68 -53.22 23.22
C VAL A 208 -27.79 -54.29 23.17
N SER A 209 -28.16 -54.86 24.30
CA SER A 209 -28.95 -56.10 24.42
C SER A 209 -30.40 -56.01 23.91
N ASP A 210 -30.79 -54.89 23.31
CA ASP A 210 -32.16 -54.55 22.93
C ASP A 210 -32.20 -54.11 21.45
N ILE A 211 -33.01 -54.79 20.63
CA ILE A 211 -33.22 -54.51 19.20
C ILE A 211 -33.69 -53.06 18.98
N SER A 212 -34.46 -52.52 19.93
CA SER A 212 -34.93 -51.13 19.91
C SER A 212 -33.75 -50.15 19.89
N SER A 213 -32.74 -50.40 20.73
CA SER A 213 -31.58 -49.51 20.87
C SER A 213 -30.68 -49.48 19.63
N TYR A 214 -30.55 -50.61 18.92
CA TYR A 214 -29.79 -50.71 17.68
C TYR A 214 -30.45 -49.90 16.56
N SER A 215 -31.79 -49.97 16.47
CA SER A 215 -32.57 -49.19 15.50
C SER A 215 -32.40 -47.68 15.71
N VAL A 216 -32.36 -47.24 16.98
CA VAL A 216 -32.11 -45.85 17.36
C VAL A 216 -30.69 -45.41 16.98
N LEU A 217 -29.68 -46.25 17.21
CA LEU A 217 -28.29 -45.96 16.84
C LEU A 217 -28.14 -45.81 15.32
N LEU A 218 -28.75 -46.67 14.52
CA LEU A 218 -28.75 -46.55 13.05
C LEU A 218 -29.44 -45.28 12.56
N ALA A 219 -30.58 -44.92 13.15
CA ALA A 219 -31.28 -43.68 12.84
C ALA A 219 -30.42 -42.45 13.15
N ASN A 220 -29.73 -42.46 14.31
CA ASN A 220 -28.81 -41.40 14.72
C ASN A 220 -27.63 -41.25 13.75
N ILE A 221 -27.01 -42.36 13.35
CA ILE A 221 -25.91 -42.36 12.36
C ILE A 221 -26.39 -41.76 11.04
N THR A 222 -27.56 -42.21 10.55
CA THR A 222 -28.12 -41.73 9.29
C THR A 222 -28.39 -40.23 9.34
N ASN A 223 -29.05 -39.75 10.39
CA ASN A 223 -29.33 -38.32 10.59
C ASN A 223 -28.02 -37.49 10.66
N ARG A 224 -27.01 -38.00 11.35
CA ARG A 224 -25.73 -37.30 11.50
C ARG A 224 -24.95 -37.21 10.19
N VAL A 225 -25.01 -38.24 9.35
CA VAL A 225 -24.45 -38.21 7.99
C VAL A 225 -25.14 -37.13 7.14
N GLU A 226 -26.46 -37.05 7.19
CA GLU A 226 -27.21 -35.99 6.50
C GLU A 226 -26.86 -34.60 7.04
N GLN A 227 -26.71 -34.47 8.36
CA GLN A 227 -26.32 -33.22 9.00
C GLN A 227 -24.92 -32.77 8.59
N VAL A 228 -23.93 -33.67 8.59
CA VAL A 228 -22.58 -33.38 8.10
C VAL A 228 -22.64 -32.86 6.66
N LYS A 229 -23.36 -33.56 5.78
CA LYS A 229 -23.49 -33.15 4.38
C LYS A 229 -24.06 -31.74 4.23
N ARG A 230 -25.13 -31.41 4.96
CA ARG A 230 -25.73 -30.06 4.95
C ARG A 230 -24.75 -28.99 5.45
N GLU A 231 -24.02 -29.27 6.53
CA GLU A 231 -23.09 -28.32 7.10
C GLU A 231 -21.82 -28.13 6.24
N GLU A 232 -21.39 -29.15 5.51
CA GLU A 232 -20.33 -29.04 4.50
C GLU A 232 -20.78 -28.19 3.30
N GLU A 233 -21.99 -28.40 2.78
CA GLU A 233 -22.57 -27.59 1.69
C GLU A 233 -22.70 -26.12 2.11
N LYS A 234 -23.14 -25.88 3.36
CA LYS A 234 -23.16 -24.55 3.98
C LYS A 234 -21.75 -23.96 4.08
N PHE A 235 -20.75 -24.73 4.52
CA PHE A 235 -19.37 -24.26 4.60
C PHE A 235 -18.81 -23.87 3.22
N GLN A 236 -19.06 -24.67 2.18
CA GLN A 236 -18.70 -24.32 0.80
C GLN A 236 -19.38 -23.04 0.31
N THR A 237 -20.62 -22.81 0.75
CA THR A 237 -21.34 -21.56 0.48
C THR A 237 -20.71 -20.38 1.20
N MET A 238 -20.33 -20.54 2.48
CA MET A 238 -19.63 -19.51 3.25
C MET A 238 -18.28 -19.12 2.64
N LEU A 239 -17.51 -20.07 2.09
CA LEU A 239 -16.19 -19.81 1.47
C LEU A 239 -16.25 -18.86 0.25
N LYS A 240 -17.42 -18.72 -0.37
CA LYS A 240 -17.63 -17.77 -1.48
C LYS A 240 -17.54 -16.30 -1.02
N ILE A 241 -17.46 -16.04 0.30
CA ILE A 241 -17.19 -14.71 0.86
C ILE A 241 -15.81 -14.15 0.48
N SER A 242 -14.91 -14.98 -0.05
CA SER A 242 -13.59 -14.57 -0.57
C SER A 242 -13.66 -13.45 -1.63
N LYS A 243 -14.82 -13.25 -2.27
CA LYS A 243 -15.07 -12.13 -3.20
C LYS A 243 -15.37 -10.79 -2.50
N GLY A 244 -15.42 -10.77 -1.16
CA GLY A 244 -15.70 -9.63 -0.30
C GLY A 244 -17.18 -9.50 0.09
N PHE A 245 -17.44 -8.99 1.30
CA PHE A 245 -18.80 -8.83 1.84
C PHE A 245 -19.68 -7.91 1.01
N ARG A 246 -19.11 -6.87 0.39
CA ARG A 246 -19.88 -5.96 -0.49
C ARG A 246 -20.49 -6.70 -1.69
N LYS A 247 -19.74 -7.63 -2.29
CA LYS A 247 -20.14 -8.35 -3.52
C LYS A 247 -20.86 -9.66 -3.24
N ALA A 248 -20.87 -10.14 -2.00
CA ALA A 248 -21.52 -11.38 -1.63
C ALA A 248 -23.06 -11.25 -1.73
N PRO A 249 -23.78 -12.22 -2.32
CA PRO A 249 -25.24 -12.29 -2.24
C PRO A 249 -25.74 -12.48 -0.80
N ALA A 250 -27.01 -12.13 -0.56
CA ALA A 250 -27.63 -12.12 0.77
C ALA A 250 -27.54 -13.47 1.48
N ASN A 251 -27.80 -14.58 0.78
CA ASN A 251 -27.71 -15.94 1.32
C ASN A 251 -26.32 -16.29 1.90
N ILE A 252 -25.24 -15.71 1.37
CA ILE A 252 -23.91 -15.88 1.94
C ILE A 252 -23.77 -15.02 3.20
N LYS A 253 -24.21 -13.76 3.15
CA LYS A 253 -24.09 -12.80 4.27
C LYS A 253 -24.87 -13.24 5.51
N GLU A 254 -26.01 -13.90 5.33
CA GLU A 254 -26.83 -14.45 6.41
C GLU A 254 -26.03 -15.42 7.31
N HIS A 255 -25.13 -16.22 6.73
CA HIS A 255 -24.28 -17.14 7.51
C HIS A 255 -23.27 -16.41 8.41
N PHE A 256 -23.04 -15.11 8.19
CA PHE A 256 -22.19 -14.26 9.01
C PHE A 256 -22.98 -13.38 9.98
N GLY A 257 -24.32 -13.48 10.01
CA GLY A 257 -25.18 -12.71 10.90
C GLY A 257 -25.42 -11.26 10.45
N LEU A 258 -25.23 -10.98 9.16
CA LEU A 258 -25.52 -9.67 8.59
C LEU A 258 -26.96 -9.64 8.07
N PRO A 259 -27.71 -8.56 8.30
CA PRO A 259 -29.09 -8.43 7.82
C PRO A 259 -29.12 -8.44 6.28
N PRO A 260 -30.21 -8.96 5.67
CA PRO A 260 -30.42 -8.78 4.23
C PRO A 260 -30.52 -7.28 3.91
N PRO A 261 -30.05 -6.84 2.73
CA PRO A 261 -30.22 -5.45 2.31
C PRO A 261 -31.72 -5.10 2.34
N ALA A 262 -32.07 -3.97 2.95
CA ALA A 262 -33.44 -3.46 2.92
C ALA A 262 -33.83 -3.18 1.47
N GLU A 263 -34.97 -3.71 1.04
CA GLU A 263 -35.58 -3.47 -0.28
C GLU A 263 -36.04 -2.01 -0.44
#